data_AF-A0A938EBK5-F1
#
_entry.id   AF-A0A938EBK5-F1
#
_cell.length_a   1.000
_cell.length_b   1.000
_cell.length_c   1.000
_cell.angle_alpha   90.00
_cell.angle_beta   90.00
_cell.angle_gamma   90.00
#
_symmetry.space_group_name_H-M   'P 1'
#
loop_
_entity.id
_entity.type
_entity.pdbx_description
1 polymer ?
#
loop_
_entity_poly.entity_id
_entity_poly.type
_entity_poly.pdbx_seq_one_letter_code
_entity_poly.pdbx_strand_id
1 'polypeptide(L)'
;MLKGTGFSDEDLARPLIGVAHMWIETMPCNLNQRKLAQHVKRGIRDAGGTPMELNTISVSDGVSMGTSGMRASLISREVITDSIELVARGHLFDGIVIIVGCDKTIPAGAMALCRLDLPGLCLYSGSIAPGHWQGRDVTIQDVFEQIGAFNAGKITAADLHEVESKACPGAGACGGQFTANTMSTALEFLGVSPAGLNDIPALDLPKEEAAYEAGKLAMKLVRDDVRPRSIVTKAAISNAAASVAATGGSTNGVMHL
;
A
#
# COMPACT_ATOMS: atom_id res chain seq x y z
N MET A 1 10.13 29.14 -6.11
CA MET A 1 9.90 28.07 -5.12
C MET A 1 10.46 26.73 -5.61
N LEU A 2 9.92 26.11 -6.67
CA LEU A 2 10.35 24.78 -7.13
C LEU A 2 11.84 24.67 -7.55
N LYS A 3 12.44 25.72 -8.13
CA LYS A 3 13.90 25.72 -8.36
C LYS A 3 14.72 25.60 -7.06
N GLY A 4 14.19 26.12 -5.95
CA GLY A 4 14.81 26.01 -4.63
C GLY A 4 14.78 24.60 -4.05
N THR A 5 13.95 23.69 -4.60
CA THR A 5 13.94 22.27 -4.24
C THR A 5 14.79 21.42 -5.19
N GLY A 6 15.53 22.06 -6.11
CA GLY A 6 16.47 21.39 -7.02
C GLY A 6 15.94 21.10 -8.44
N PHE A 7 14.76 21.60 -8.82
CA PHE A 7 14.25 21.43 -10.19
C PHE A 7 14.82 22.47 -11.15
N SER A 8 15.23 22.03 -12.35
CA SER A 8 15.63 22.89 -13.46
C SER A 8 14.41 23.38 -14.27
N ASP A 9 14.64 24.29 -15.22
CA ASP A 9 13.58 24.66 -16.19
C ASP A 9 13.16 23.49 -17.07
N GLU A 10 14.09 22.58 -17.39
CA GLU A 10 13.79 21.37 -18.17
C GLU A 10 12.90 20.41 -17.39
N ASP A 11 13.16 20.22 -16.09
CA ASP A 11 12.31 19.39 -15.24
C ASP A 11 10.89 19.96 -15.16
N LEU A 12 10.76 21.28 -15.01
CA LEU A 12 9.45 21.93 -14.85
C LEU A 12 8.68 22.06 -16.17
N ALA A 13 9.31 21.80 -17.32
CA ALA A 13 8.65 21.73 -18.62
C ALA A 13 8.05 20.34 -18.92
N ARG A 14 8.39 19.31 -18.13
CA ARG A 14 7.88 17.94 -18.26
C ARG A 14 6.66 17.73 -17.35
N PRO A 15 5.83 16.69 -17.60
CA PRO A 15 4.71 16.36 -16.72
C PRO A 15 5.15 16.15 -15.27
N LEU A 16 4.45 16.76 -14.33
CA LEU A 16 4.71 16.68 -12.90
C LEU A 16 3.94 15.51 -12.29
N ILE A 17 4.65 14.50 -11.79
CA ILE A 17 4.04 13.27 -11.28
C ILE A 17 4.20 13.19 -9.77
N GLY A 18 3.08 13.14 -9.04
CA GLY A 18 3.09 12.89 -7.60
C GLY A 18 3.50 11.44 -7.30
N VAL A 19 4.39 11.24 -6.32
CA VAL A 19 4.73 9.91 -5.78
C VAL A 19 4.37 9.89 -4.30
N ALA A 20 3.14 9.46 -4.00
CA ALA A 20 2.60 9.42 -2.65
C ALA A 20 2.90 8.09 -1.95
N HIS A 21 3.24 8.14 -0.67
CA HIS A 21 3.41 6.95 0.16
C HIS A 21 3.14 7.23 1.64
N MET A 22 2.94 6.18 2.43
CA MET A 22 2.59 6.24 3.86
C MET A 22 3.69 5.63 4.74
N TRP A 23 4.95 5.82 4.35
CA TRP A 23 6.10 5.33 5.12
C TRP A 23 6.09 5.91 6.53
N ILE A 24 6.29 5.04 7.51
CA ILE A 24 6.45 5.35 8.93
C ILE A 24 7.22 4.21 9.60
N GLU A 25 7.99 4.51 10.65
CA GLU A 25 8.83 3.53 11.36
C GLU A 25 8.08 2.77 12.48
N THR A 26 6.80 3.07 12.69
CA THR A 26 5.99 2.49 13.77
C THR A 26 5.43 1.10 13.46
N MET A 27 5.64 0.58 12.24
CA MET A 27 5.17 -0.74 11.80
C MET A 27 5.92 -1.27 10.58
N PRO A 28 5.97 -2.59 10.38
CA PRO A 28 6.64 -3.19 9.22
C PRO A 28 5.91 -2.96 7.89
N CYS A 29 4.58 -2.77 7.92
CA CYS A 29 3.71 -2.77 6.73
C CYS A 29 4.10 -1.77 5.65
N ASN A 30 4.62 -0.60 6.04
CA ASN A 30 4.97 0.48 5.12
C ASN A 30 6.47 0.79 5.12
N LEU A 31 7.28 -0.02 5.81
CA LEU A 31 8.68 0.29 6.11
C LEU A 31 9.55 0.42 4.85
N ASN A 32 9.25 -0.34 3.80
CA ASN A 32 9.97 -0.31 2.53
C ASN A 32 9.51 0.81 1.57
N GLN A 33 8.41 1.52 1.85
CA GLN A 33 7.79 2.43 0.88
C GLN A 33 8.67 3.61 0.49
N ARG A 34 9.47 4.18 1.41
CA ARG A 34 10.42 5.26 1.08
C ARG A 34 11.50 4.79 0.08
N LYS A 35 11.94 3.52 0.18
CA LYS A 35 12.85 2.91 -0.79
C LYS A 35 12.15 2.76 -2.14
N LEU A 36 10.96 2.16 -2.16
CA LEU A 36 10.17 1.96 -3.38
C LEU A 36 9.85 3.29 -4.08
N ALA A 37 9.58 4.36 -3.34
CA ALA A 37 9.38 5.70 -3.90
C ALA A 37 10.58 6.16 -4.75
N GLN A 38 11.82 5.86 -4.35
CA GLN A 38 12.99 6.21 -5.18
C GLN A 38 13.04 5.43 -6.50
N HIS A 39 12.62 4.16 -6.50
CA HIS A 39 12.53 3.35 -7.72
C HIS A 39 11.41 3.82 -8.65
N VAL A 40 10.22 4.14 -8.09
CA VAL A 40 9.12 4.78 -8.84
C VAL A 40 9.60 6.09 -9.47
N LYS A 41 10.25 6.97 -8.69
CA LYS A 41 10.81 8.24 -9.19
C LYS A 41 11.82 8.00 -10.31
N ARG A 42 12.68 6.98 -10.21
CA ARG A 42 13.60 6.61 -11.30
C ARG A 42 12.83 6.24 -12.57
N GLY A 43 11.81 5.38 -12.46
CA GLY A 43 10.97 4.98 -13.60
C GLY A 43 10.26 6.15 -14.28
N ILE A 44 9.76 7.10 -13.48
CA ILE A 44 9.12 8.32 -14.01
C ILE A 44 10.13 9.19 -14.77
N ARG A 45 11.32 9.43 -14.20
CA ARG A 45 12.36 10.25 -14.85
C ARG A 45 12.80 9.64 -16.17
N ASP A 46 13.09 8.34 -16.18
CA ASP A 46 13.53 7.62 -17.38
C ASP A 46 12.44 7.60 -18.47
N ALA A 47 11.17 7.69 -18.08
CA ALA A 47 10.03 7.80 -18.98
C ALA A 47 9.62 9.26 -19.33
N GLY A 48 10.45 10.25 -18.98
CA GLY A 48 10.30 11.64 -19.40
C GLY A 48 9.42 12.53 -18.51
N GLY A 49 9.09 12.10 -17.29
CA GLY A 49 8.35 12.90 -16.30
C GLY A 49 9.24 13.48 -15.20
N THR A 50 8.66 14.36 -14.39
CA THR A 50 9.31 14.99 -13.23
C THR A 50 8.60 14.54 -11.96
N PRO A 51 9.18 13.60 -11.18
CA PRO A 51 8.49 13.07 -10.02
C PRO A 51 8.70 13.94 -8.78
N MET A 52 7.62 14.17 -8.04
CA MET A 52 7.60 14.89 -6.76
C MET A 52 7.08 13.99 -5.66
N GLU A 53 7.93 13.68 -4.69
CA GLU A 53 7.61 12.77 -3.58
C GLU A 53 6.79 13.50 -2.51
N LEU A 54 5.77 12.83 -2.00
CA LEU A 54 4.96 13.29 -0.86
C LEU A 54 4.68 12.11 0.08
N ASN A 55 4.62 12.42 1.37
CA ASN A 55 4.32 11.45 2.42
C ASN A 55 3.05 11.85 3.17
N THR A 56 2.29 10.84 3.62
CA THR A 56 1.16 11.01 4.53
C THR A 56 1.22 9.99 5.67
N ILE A 57 0.31 10.13 6.64
CA ILE A 57 0.28 9.33 7.87
C ILE A 57 -0.07 7.87 7.62
N SER A 58 0.13 7.04 8.64
CA SER A 58 -0.42 5.67 8.68
C SER A 58 -0.68 5.23 10.12
N VAL A 59 -1.61 4.30 10.29
CA VAL A 59 -1.93 3.65 11.57
C VAL A 59 -1.80 2.14 11.40
N SER A 60 -1.14 1.50 12.36
CA SER A 60 -0.99 0.04 12.38
C SER A 60 -2.17 -0.62 13.07
N ASP A 61 -2.97 -1.36 12.30
CA ASP A 61 -4.04 -2.19 12.87
C ASP A 61 -3.46 -3.25 13.79
N GLY A 62 -2.31 -3.85 13.42
CA GLY A 62 -1.64 -4.86 14.24
C GLY A 62 -1.18 -4.33 15.62
N VAL A 63 -0.61 -3.13 15.67
CA VAL A 63 -0.12 -2.54 16.94
C VAL A 63 -1.27 -1.95 17.77
N SER A 64 -2.30 -1.39 17.12
CA SER A 64 -3.41 -0.75 17.84
C SER A 64 -4.46 -1.74 18.37
N MET A 65 -4.41 -3.00 17.92
CA MET A 65 -5.38 -4.04 18.27
C MET A 65 -5.44 -4.26 19.79
N GLY A 66 -6.66 -4.35 20.33
CA GLY A 66 -6.90 -4.52 21.76
C GLY A 66 -6.76 -3.24 22.60
N THR A 67 -6.49 -2.07 22.01
CA THR A 67 -6.31 -0.80 22.73
C THR A 67 -7.30 0.28 22.28
N SER A 68 -7.36 1.40 23.01
CA SER A 68 -8.13 2.59 22.59
C SER A 68 -7.64 3.19 21.27
N GLY A 69 -6.39 2.90 20.88
CA GLY A 69 -5.79 3.33 19.61
C GLY A 69 -6.51 2.78 18.37
N MET A 70 -7.23 1.65 18.48
CA MET A 70 -7.98 1.08 17.36
C MET A 70 -9.06 2.04 16.82
N ARG A 71 -9.51 3.02 17.63
CA ARG A 71 -10.42 4.09 17.18
C ARG A 71 -9.81 5.00 16.11
N ALA A 72 -8.48 5.03 15.99
CA ALA A 72 -7.76 5.79 14.97
C ALA A 72 -7.59 5.02 13.65
N SER A 73 -7.86 3.71 13.60
CA SER A 73 -7.64 2.88 12.41
C SER A 73 -8.51 3.34 11.23
N LEU A 74 -9.85 3.19 11.31
CA LEU A 74 -10.70 3.43 10.16
C LEU A 74 -10.66 4.89 9.68
N ILE A 75 -10.64 5.86 10.60
CA ILE A 75 -10.57 7.28 10.26
C ILE A 75 -9.26 7.64 9.53
N SER A 76 -8.17 6.87 9.72
CA SER A 76 -6.92 7.08 8.97
C SER A 76 -7.13 6.95 7.46
N ARG A 77 -8.10 6.13 7.00
CA ARG A 77 -8.45 6.01 5.57
C ARG A 77 -8.84 7.35 4.96
N GLU A 78 -9.69 8.10 5.66
CA GLU A 78 -10.18 9.39 5.20
C GLU A 78 -9.06 10.43 5.23
N VAL A 79 -8.31 10.48 6.33
CA VAL A 79 -7.19 11.44 6.49
C VAL A 79 -6.11 11.22 5.43
N ILE A 80 -5.75 9.98 5.12
CA ILE A 80 -4.80 9.64 4.05
C ILE A 80 -5.35 10.08 2.70
N THR A 81 -6.62 9.77 2.41
CA THR A 81 -7.28 10.16 1.16
C THR A 81 -7.24 11.67 0.95
N ASP A 82 -7.71 12.42 1.95
CA ASP A 82 -7.80 13.87 1.92
C ASP A 82 -6.40 14.51 1.86
N SER A 83 -5.42 13.93 2.56
CA SER A 83 -4.03 14.40 2.53
C SER A 83 -3.40 14.27 1.15
N ILE A 84 -3.60 13.15 0.46
CA ILE A 84 -3.10 12.95 -0.91
C ILE A 84 -3.82 13.90 -1.88
N GLU A 85 -5.16 13.99 -1.78
CA GLU A 85 -5.98 14.85 -2.62
C GLU A 85 -5.56 16.33 -2.48
N LEU A 86 -5.35 16.80 -1.24
CA LEU A 86 -4.96 18.18 -0.96
C LEU A 86 -3.62 18.53 -1.61
N VAL A 87 -2.60 17.70 -1.46
CA VAL A 87 -1.28 17.98 -2.03
C VAL A 87 -1.34 17.92 -3.56
N ALA A 88 -2.01 16.91 -4.13
CA ALA A 88 -2.10 16.75 -5.58
C ALA A 88 -2.84 17.90 -6.25
N ARG A 89 -3.98 18.35 -5.69
CA ARG A 89 -4.71 19.52 -6.20
C ARG A 89 -3.94 20.83 -5.99
N GLY A 90 -3.29 20.99 -4.82
CA GLY A 90 -2.52 22.20 -4.50
C GLY A 90 -1.28 22.40 -5.36
N HIS A 91 -0.68 21.30 -5.85
CA HIS A 91 0.52 21.32 -6.69
C HIS A 91 0.24 21.04 -8.17
N LEU A 92 -1.02 20.84 -8.55
CA LEU A 92 -1.47 20.62 -9.93
C LEU A 92 -0.67 19.51 -10.64
N PHE A 93 -0.55 18.34 -10.01
CA PHE A 93 0.12 17.21 -10.65
C PHE A 93 -0.66 16.73 -11.89
N ASP A 94 0.08 16.33 -12.92
CA ASP A 94 -0.45 15.78 -14.17
C ASP A 94 -0.79 14.29 -14.04
N GLY A 95 -0.18 13.61 -13.07
CA GLY A 95 -0.45 12.21 -12.75
C GLY A 95 0.05 11.84 -11.36
N ILE A 96 -0.28 10.63 -10.89
CA ILE A 96 0.09 10.21 -9.53
C ILE A 96 0.34 8.69 -9.42
N VAL A 97 1.38 8.32 -8.69
CA VAL A 97 1.60 6.95 -8.20
C VAL A 97 1.43 6.95 -6.70
N ILE A 98 0.59 6.05 -6.18
CA ILE A 98 0.34 5.91 -4.75
C ILE A 98 0.82 4.54 -4.27
N ILE A 99 1.88 4.53 -3.48
CA ILE A 99 2.43 3.32 -2.87
C ILE A 99 1.66 3.04 -1.58
N VAL A 100 0.99 1.88 -1.53
CA VAL A 100 0.11 1.46 -0.44
C VAL A 100 0.66 0.21 0.26
N GLY A 101 0.22 -0.09 1.48
CA GLY A 101 0.75 -1.23 2.26
C GLY A 101 -0.23 -1.73 3.31
N CYS A 102 -0.28 -1.10 4.49
CA CYS A 102 -1.15 -1.52 5.58
C CYS A 102 -2.66 -1.37 5.28
N ASP A 103 -3.51 -2.19 5.91
CA ASP A 103 -4.98 -2.27 5.77
C ASP A 103 -5.67 -1.04 5.17
N LYS A 104 -5.71 0.07 5.92
CA LYS A 104 -6.49 1.26 5.54
C LYS A 104 -5.82 2.13 4.47
N THR A 105 -4.53 1.95 4.25
CA THR A 105 -3.75 2.71 3.25
C THR A 105 -4.14 2.35 1.82
N ILE A 106 -4.50 1.08 1.59
CA ILE A 106 -4.84 0.54 0.27
C ILE A 106 -6.14 1.15 -0.29
N PRO A 107 -7.29 1.08 0.42
CA PRO A 107 -8.50 1.74 -0.05
C PRO A 107 -8.36 3.26 -0.06
N ALA A 108 -7.58 3.86 0.87
CA ALA A 108 -7.34 5.31 0.85
C ALA A 108 -6.63 5.77 -0.43
N GLY A 109 -5.63 5.02 -0.89
CA GLY A 109 -4.97 5.30 -2.17
C GLY A 109 -5.93 5.21 -3.35
N ALA A 110 -6.76 4.16 -3.40
CA ALA A 110 -7.76 4.00 -4.45
C ALA A 110 -8.83 5.11 -4.43
N MET A 111 -9.29 5.50 -3.23
CA MET A 111 -10.22 6.63 -3.06
C MET A 111 -9.59 7.94 -3.55
N ALA A 112 -8.32 8.20 -3.21
CA ALA A 112 -7.62 9.40 -3.67
C ALA A 112 -7.49 9.43 -5.20
N LEU A 113 -7.11 8.31 -5.83
CA LEU A 113 -7.09 8.18 -7.29
C LEU A 113 -8.45 8.51 -7.91
N CYS A 114 -9.52 7.89 -7.41
CA CYS A 114 -10.86 8.08 -7.96
C CYS A 114 -11.41 9.51 -7.77
N ARG A 115 -11.09 10.17 -6.65
CA ARG A 115 -11.51 11.56 -6.38
C ARG A 115 -10.73 12.58 -7.22
N LEU A 116 -9.43 12.35 -7.41
CA LEU A 116 -8.57 13.20 -8.24
C LEU A 116 -8.88 13.05 -9.72
N ASP A 117 -9.15 11.82 -10.17
CA ASP A 117 -9.35 11.45 -11.58
C ASP A 117 -8.20 11.92 -12.49
N LEU A 118 -6.97 11.86 -11.96
CA LEU A 118 -5.72 12.06 -12.70
C LEU A 118 -5.18 10.70 -13.17
N PRO A 119 -4.49 10.63 -14.33
CA PRO A 119 -3.80 9.42 -14.74
C PRO A 119 -2.82 8.92 -13.67
N GLY A 120 -2.95 7.65 -13.29
CA GLY A 120 -2.23 7.14 -12.13
C GLY A 120 -2.60 5.73 -11.74
N LEU A 121 -1.88 5.21 -10.74
CA LEU A 121 -2.07 3.85 -10.24
C LEU A 121 -1.69 3.73 -8.76
N CYS A 122 -2.21 2.69 -8.12
CA CYS A 122 -1.74 2.21 -6.82
C CYS A 122 -0.69 1.10 -7.01
N LEU A 123 0.34 1.10 -6.19
CA LEU A 123 1.34 0.02 -6.11
C LEU A 123 1.36 -0.54 -4.68
N TYR A 124 1.07 -1.83 -4.52
CA TYR A 124 1.20 -2.48 -3.22
C TYR A 124 2.67 -2.76 -2.88
N SER A 125 3.08 -2.32 -1.68
CA SER A 125 4.44 -2.44 -1.19
C SER A 125 4.87 -3.87 -0.87
N GLY A 126 3.91 -4.81 -0.84
CA GLY A 126 4.13 -6.24 -0.73
C GLY A 126 3.81 -6.81 0.65
N SER A 127 3.55 -8.11 0.66
CA SER A 127 3.30 -8.87 1.88
C SER A 127 4.61 -9.23 2.60
N ILE A 128 4.53 -9.39 3.92
CA ILE A 128 5.61 -9.88 4.76
C ILE A 128 5.81 -11.39 4.54
N ALA A 129 7.05 -11.86 4.58
CA ALA A 129 7.34 -13.29 4.65
C ALA A 129 6.85 -13.89 5.99
N PRO A 130 6.46 -15.17 6.03
CA PRO A 130 6.13 -15.82 7.30
C PRO A 130 7.35 -15.86 8.23
N GLY A 131 7.08 -15.76 9.53
CA GLY A 131 8.06 -16.12 10.55
C GLY A 131 8.19 -17.64 10.66
N HIS A 132 9.26 -18.11 11.30
CA HIS A 132 9.45 -19.54 11.56
C HIS A 132 9.66 -19.80 13.06
N TRP A 133 8.79 -20.61 13.65
CA TRP A 133 8.84 -20.97 15.07
C TRP A 133 8.53 -22.46 15.24
N GLN A 134 9.37 -23.20 15.97
CA GLN A 134 9.20 -24.63 16.25
C GLN A 134 8.91 -25.50 15.01
N GLY A 135 9.60 -25.23 13.90
CA GLY A 135 9.48 -26.03 12.67
C GLY A 135 8.21 -25.78 11.85
N ARG A 136 7.45 -24.72 12.17
CA ARG A 136 6.28 -24.28 11.40
C ARG A 136 6.33 -22.79 11.11
N ASP A 137 5.54 -22.39 10.10
CA ASP A 137 5.31 -20.99 9.78
C ASP A 137 4.39 -20.36 10.83
N VAL A 138 4.67 -19.09 11.14
CA VAL A 138 3.90 -18.25 12.06
C VAL A 138 3.71 -16.85 11.48
N THR A 139 2.61 -16.23 11.85
CA THR A 139 2.22 -14.87 11.48
C THR A 139 1.79 -14.09 12.72
N ILE A 140 1.39 -12.82 12.54
CA ILE A 140 0.82 -12.02 13.63
C ILE A 140 -0.46 -12.65 14.23
N GLN A 141 -1.23 -13.41 13.45
CA GLN A 141 -2.40 -14.12 13.97
C GLN A 141 -2.00 -15.15 15.03
N ASP A 142 -0.92 -15.91 14.79
CA ASP A 142 -0.41 -16.89 15.75
C ASP A 142 -0.05 -16.24 17.08
N VAL A 143 0.52 -15.04 17.07
CA VAL A 143 0.83 -14.29 18.30
C VAL A 143 -0.45 -14.00 19.09
N PHE A 144 -1.51 -13.54 18.44
CA PHE A 144 -2.79 -13.30 19.11
C PHE A 144 -3.41 -14.58 19.67
N GLU A 145 -3.31 -15.71 18.95
CA GLU A 145 -3.77 -17.01 19.43
C GLU A 145 -2.92 -17.52 20.60
N GLN A 146 -1.59 -17.33 20.55
CA GLN A 146 -0.68 -17.73 21.63
C GLN A 146 -0.90 -16.90 22.91
N ILE A 147 -1.28 -15.62 22.82
CA ILE A 147 -1.72 -14.84 24.00
C ILE A 147 -2.92 -15.53 24.67
N GLY A 148 -3.89 -16.01 23.88
CA GLY A 148 -5.03 -16.79 24.39
C GLY A 148 -4.60 -18.12 25.03
N ALA A 149 -3.68 -18.84 24.40
CA ALA A 149 -3.13 -20.09 24.91
C ALA A 149 -2.36 -19.90 26.23
N PHE A 150 -1.58 -18.82 26.34
CA PHE A 150 -0.84 -18.46 27.54
C PHE A 150 -1.78 -18.16 28.70
N ASN A 151 -2.81 -17.32 28.48
CA ASN A 151 -3.83 -17.02 29.49
C ASN A 151 -4.62 -18.26 29.93
N ALA A 152 -4.73 -19.27 29.08
CA ALA A 152 -5.33 -20.56 29.39
C ALA A 152 -4.35 -21.56 30.05
N GLY A 153 -3.10 -21.17 30.32
CA GLY A 153 -2.09 -22.02 30.94
C GLY A 153 -1.54 -23.13 30.04
N LYS A 154 -1.70 -23.01 28.71
CA LYS A 154 -1.31 -24.06 27.73
C LYS A 154 0.12 -23.92 27.21
N ILE A 155 0.70 -22.72 27.30
CA ILE A 155 2.08 -22.43 26.90
C ILE A 155 2.78 -21.63 27.98
N THR A 156 4.11 -21.60 27.96
CA THR A 156 4.90 -20.79 28.89
C THR A 156 5.05 -19.34 28.41
N ALA A 157 5.45 -18.44 29.30
CA ALA A 157 5.81 -17.07 28.90
C ALA A 157 7.02 -17.03 27.95
N ALA A 158 7.92 -18.01 28.06
CA ALA A 158 9.07 -18.14 27.16
C ALA A 158 8.62 -18.54 25.75
N ASP A 159 7.68 -19.47 25.62
CA ASP A 159 7.08 -19.84 24.33
C ASP A 159 6.38 -18.65 23.68
N LEU A 160 5.60 -17.89 24.47
CA LEU A 160 4.92 -16.68 23.98
C LEU A 160 5.92 -15.63 23.46
N HIS A 161 6.98 -15.37 24.22
CA HIS A 161 8.00 -14.42 23.82
C HIS A 161 8.76 -14.88 22.56
N GLU A 162 9.00 -16.18 22.42
CA GLU A 162 9.69 -16.72 21.26
C GLU A 162 8.85 -16.58 19.97
N VAL A 163 7.55 -16.87 20.01
CA VAL A 163 6.68 -16.67 18.83
C VAL A 163 6.53 -15.19 18.49
N GLU A 164 6.37 -14.32 19.49
CA GLU A 164 6.29 -12.86 19.32
C GLU A 164 7.52 -12.33 18.58
N SER A 165 8.70 -12.79 18.99
CA SER A 165 9.99 -12.35 18.44
C SER A 165 10.25 -12.85 17.02
N LYS A 166 9.47 -13.81 16.51
CA LYS A 166 9.72 -14.46 15.22
C LYS A 166 8.61 -14.23 14.20
N ALA A 167 7.40 -13.89 14.63
CA ALA A 167 6.22 -13.80 13.75
C ALA A 167 6.29 -12.74 12.65
N CYS A 168 7.08 -11.68 12.85
CA CYS A 168 7.21 -10.55 11.91
C CYS A 168 8.68 -10.35 11.52
N PRO A 169 9.21 -11.11 10.53
CA PRO A 169 10.64 -11.16 10.24
C PRO A 169 11.20 -9.93 9.51
N GLY A 170 10.35 -8.99 9.04
CA GLY A 170 10.82 -7.83 8.29
C GLY A 170 9.70 -6.94 7.77
N ALA A 171 10.00 -6.15 6.73
CA ALA A 171 9.02 -5.26 6.10
C ALA A 171 7.93 -6.03 5.35
N GLY A 172 6.74 -5.44 5.28
CA GLY A 172 5.59 -5.97 4.54
C GLY A 172 4.32 -6.01 5.37
N ALA A 173 3.16 -5.99 4.70
CA ALA A 173 1.87 -6.11 5.39
C ALA A 173 1.55 -7.58 5.73
N CYS A 174 0.59 -7.81 6.63
CA CYS A 174 0.26 -9.13 7.16
C CYS A 174 0.10 -10.21 6.06
N GLY A 175 0.73 -11.37 6.25
CA GLY A 175 0.86 -12.45 5.25
C GLY A 175 -0.44 -13.11 4.78
N GLY A 176 -1.45 -13.20 5.65
CA GLY A 176 -2.73 -13.86 5.34
C GLY A 176 -3.66 -13.03 4.44
N GLN A 177 -4.79 -13.60 4.03
CA GLN A 177 -5.89 -12.90 3.34
C GLN A 177 -6.70 -12.00 4.30
N PHE A 178 -5.99 -11.17 5.07
CA PHE A 178 -6.57 -10.07 5.85
C PHE A 178 -6.89 -8.87 4.95
N THR A 179 -7.26 -7.73 5.52
CA THR A 179 -7.68 -6.56 4.72
C THR A 179 -6.60 -6.11 3.74
N ALA A 180 -5.32 -6.06 4.15
CA ALA A 180 -4.23 -5.64 3.27
C ALA A 180 -4.16 -6.46 1.96
N ASN A 181 -3.96 -7.78 2.05
CA ASN A 181 -3.88 -8.63 0.86
C ASN A 181 -5.23 -8.74 0.13
N THR A 182 -6.35 -8.74 0.85
CA THR A 182 -7.70 -8.71 0.23
C THR A 182 -7.87 -7.49 -0.67
N MET A 183 -7.56 -6.30 -0.14
CA MET A 183 -7.71 -5.05 -0.88
C MET A 183 -6.65 -4.90 -1.96
N SER A 184 -5.43 -5.41 -1.75
CA SER A 184 -4.41 -5.45 -2.78
C SER A 184 -4.87 -6.23 -4.01
N THR A 185 -5.41 -7.44 -3.81
CA THR A 185 -6.01 -8.23 -4.88
C THR A 185 -7.21 -7.50 -5.49
N ALA A 186 -8.09 -6.92 -4.66
CA ALA A 186 -9.23 -6.16 -5.16
C ALA A 186 -8.82 -4.99 -6.07
N LEU A 187 -7.71 -4.29 -5.79
CA LEU A 187 -7.23 -3.19 -6.64
C LEU A 187 -6.72 -3.63 -8.01
N GLU A 188 -6.14 -4.84 -8.13
CA GLU A 188 -5.77 -5.41 -9.44
C GLU A 188 -7.01 -5.73 -10.26
N PHE A 189 -8.02 -6.36 -9.66
CA PHE A 189 -9.29 -6.67 -10.34
C PHE A 189 -10.14 -5.43 -10.62
N LEU A 190 -9.99 -4.38 -9.80
CA LEU A 190 -10.55 -3.06 -10.07
C LEU A 190 -9.84 -2.36 -11.23
N GLY A 191 -8.60 -2.76 -11.54
CA GLY A 191 -7.78 -2.24 -12.65
C GLY A 191 -6.96 -1.00 -12.33
N VAL A 192 -6.97 -0.52 -11.08
CA VAL A 192 -6.21 0.68 -10.64
C VAL A 192 -4.84 0.33 -10.10
N SER A 193 -4.48 -0.96 -10.07
CA SER A 193 -3.16 -1.45 -9.72
C SER A 193 -2.64 -2.41 -10.80
N PRO A 194 -1.33 -2.44 -11.10
CA PRO A 194 -0.80 -3.26 -12.19
C PRO A 194 -0.88 -4.75 -11.86
N ALA A 195 -1.47 -5.53 -12.76
CA ALA A 195 -1.62 -6.97 -12.59
C ALA A 195 -0.26 -7.68 -12.43
N GLY A 196 -0.16 -8.52 -11.39
CA GLY A 196 0.99 -9.33 -11.04
C GLY A 196 2.07 -8.59 -10.23
N LEU A 197 2.06 -7.25 -10.17
CA LEU A 197 3.07 -6.52 -9.39
C LEU A 197 2.78 -6.53 -7.88
N ASN A 198 1.50 -6.71 -7.51
CA ASN A 198 1.10 -6.77 -6.11
C ASN A 198 1.44 -8.11 -5.47
N ASP A 199 1.52 -9.20 -6.25
CA ASP A 199 1.86 -10.54 -5.76
C ASP A 199 3.31 -10.66 -5.25
N ILE A 200 4.18 -9.73 -5.64
CA ILE A 200 5.59 -9.73 -5.23
C ILE A 200 5.69 -9.36 -3.73
N PRO A 201 6.33 -10.18 -2.88
CA PRO A 201 6.56 -9.85 -1.47
C PRO A 201 7.41 -8.60 -1.26
N ALA A 202 7.35 -8.02 -0.06
CA ALA A 202 7.94 -6.72 0.24
C ALA A 202 9.47 -6.68 0.21
N LEU A 203 10.12 -7.80 0.50
CA LEU A 203 11.59 -7.94 0.57
C LEU A 203 12.18 -8.72 -0.60
N ASP A 204 11.33 -9.20 -1.52
CA ASP A 204 11.79 -9.93 -2.69
C ASP A 204 12.50 -8.99 -3.67
N LEU A 205 13.62 -9.46 -4.25
CA LEU A 205 14.45 -8.68 -5.18
C LEU A 205 13.64 -8.03 -6.32
N PRO A 206 12.63 -8.68 -6.93
CA PRO A 206 11.83 -8.07 -7.99
C PRO A 206 10.95 -6.90 -7.54
N LYS A 207 10.76 -6.64 -6.24
CA LYS A 207 9.86 -5.57 -5.78
C LYS A 207 10.37 -4.16 -6.14
N GLU A 208 11.69 -3.98 -6.14
CA GLU A 208 12.31 -2.71 -6.58
C GLU A 208 12.11 -2.47 -8.08
N GLU A 209 12.19 -3.54 -8.87
CA GLU A 209 11.95 -3.48 -10.30
C GLU A 209 10.46 -3.26 -10.60
N ALA A 210 9.56 -3.89 -9.84
CA ALA A 210 8.12 -3.62 -9.92
C ALA A 210 7.80 -2.14 -9.64
N ALA A 211 8.47 -1.53 -8.65
CA ALA A 211 8.33 -0.11 -8.37
C ALA A 211 8.86 0.77 -9.51
N TYR A 212 9.99 0.39 -10.12
CA TYR A 212 10.51 1.07 -11.31
C TYR A 212 9.54 1.00 -12.50
N GLU A 213 9.02 -0.18 -12.81
CA GLU A 213 8.05 -0.38 -13.90
C GLU A 213 6.71 0.33 -13.63
N ALA A 214 6.27 0.41 -12.37
CA ALA A 214 5.11 1.21 -11.98
C ALA A 214 5.28 2.70 -12.31
N GLY A 215 6.49 3.25 -12.12
CA GLY A 215 6.80 4.63 -12.53
C GLY A 215 6.72 4.85 -14.05
N LYS A 216 7.23 3.90 -14.83
CA LYS A 216 7.13 3.94 -16.30
C LYS A 216 5.70 3.79 -16.79
N LEU A 217 4.92 2.92 -16.15
CA LEU A 217 3.51 2.70 -16.45
C LEU A 217 2.69 3.96 -16.16
N ALA A 218 2.95 4.65 -15.06
CA ALA A 218 2.28 5.93 -14.77
C ALA A 218 2.48 6.96 -15.88
N MET A 219 3.71 7.07 -16.43
CA MET A 219 3.97 7.94 -17.57
C MET A 219 3.23 7.51 -18.84
N LYS A 220 3.01 6.20 -19.05
CA LYS A 220 2.16 5.71 -20.14
C LYS A 220 0.70 6.14 -19.93
N LEU A 221 0.16 6.01 -18.72
CA LEU A 221 -1.20 6.44 -18.40
C LEU A 221 -1.39 7.94 -18.64
N VAL A 222 -0.40 8.76 -18.27
CA VAL A 222 -0.41 10.22 -18.52
C VAL A 222 -0.41 10.53 -20.02
N ARG A 223 0.44 9.86 -20.81
CA ARG A 223 0.47 10.07 -22.28
C ARG A 223 -0.84 9.68 -22.97
N ASP A 224 -1.48 8.62 -22.47
CA ASP A 224 -2.70 8.06 -23.06
C ASP A 224 -3.98 8.67 -22.43
N ASP A 225 -3.84 9.61 -21.49
CA ASP A 225 -4.92 10.19 -20.67
C ASP A 225 -5.88 9.14 -20.06
N VAL A 226 -5.32 8.02 -19.60
CA VAL A 226 -6.09 6.93 -18.98
C VAL A 226 -6.34 7.28 -17.51
N ARG A 227 -7.61 7.55 -17.18
CA ARG A 227 -8.02 8.04 -15.86
C ARG A 227 -8.79 6.99 -15.05
N PRO A 228 -8.73 7.04 -13.71
CA PRO A 228 -9.45 6.12 -12.83
C PRO A 228 -10.93 5.96 -13.17
N ARG A 229 -11.68 7.02 -13.52
CA ARG A 229 -13.11 6.90 -13.86
C ARG A 229 -13.39 6.10 -15.14
N SER A 230 -12.42 5.98 -16.04
CA SER A 230 -12.54 5.13 -17.24
C SER A 230 -12.33 3.64 -16.92
N ILE A 231 -11.68 3.34 -15.81
CA ILE A 231 -11.34 1.98 -15.36
C ILE A 231 -12.37 1.47 -14.33
N VAL A 232 -12.69 2.30 -13.34
CA VAL A 232 -13.55 1.99 -12.19
C VAL A 232 -15.02 2.05 -12.61
N THR A 233 -15.44 1.02 -13.33
CA THR A 233 -16.82 0.82 -13.77
C THR A 233 -17.57 -0.11 -12.81
N LYS A 234 -18.90 -0.21 -12.97
CA LYS A 234 -19.72 -1.21 -12.25
C LYS A 234 -19.20 -2.64 -12.47
N ALA A 235 -18.70 -2.95 -13.67
CA ALA A 235 -18.13 -4.26 -13.98
C ALA A 235 -16.81 -4.47 -13.22
N ALA A 236 -15.94 -3.45 -13.17
CA ALA A 236 -14.68 -3.52 -12.41
C ALA A 236 -14.92 -3.71 -10.90
N ILE A 237 -15.89 -2.99 -10.32
CA ILE A 237 -16.30 -3.18 -8.91
C ILE A 237 -16.83 -4.61 -8.70
N SER A 238 -17.61 -5.14 -9.64
CA SER A 238 -18.12 -6.51 -9.57
C SER A 238 -16.99 -7.55 -9.64
N ASN A 239 -15.98 -7.31 -10.47
CA ASN A 239 -14.78 -8.16 -10.57
C ASN A 239 -13.98 -8.13 -9.26
N ALA A 240 -13.79 -6.95 -8.66
CA ALA A 240 -13.12 -6.81 -7.37
C ALA A 240 -13.89 -7.52 -6.25
N ALA A 241 -15.22 -7.38 -6.19
CA ALA A 241 -16.04 -8.14 -5.23
C ALA A 241 -15.96 -9.66 -5.46
N ALA A 242 -15.96 -10.10 -6.73
CA ALA A 242 -15.80 -11.52 -7.06
C ALA A 242 -14.44 -12.05 -6.64
N SER A 243 -13.35 -11.29 -6.80
CA SER A 243 -12.02 -11.70 -6.32
C SER A 243 -11.98 -11.83 -4.80
N VAL A 244 -12.56 -10.88 -4.07
CA VAL A 244 -12.67 -10.95 -2.60
C VAL A 244 -13.42 -12.22 -2.17
N ALA A 245 -14.55 -12.53 -2.81
CA ALA A 245 -15.31 -13.75 -2.51
C ALA A 245 -14.53 -15.03 -2.86
N ALA A 246 -13.85 -15.05 -4.01
CA ALA A 246 -13.12 -16.21 -4.50
C ALA A 246 -11.89 -16.56 -3.66
N THR A 247 -11.22 -15.56 -3.07
CA THR A 247 -10.03 -15.77 -2.21
C THR A 247 -10.38 -15.95 -0.74
N GLY A 248 -11.66 -15.87 -0.36
CA GLY A 248 -12.07 -15.87 1.06
C GLY A 248 -11.58 -14.63 1.80
N GLY A 249 -11.53 -13.49 1.10
CA GLY A 249 -11.01 -12.23 1.61
C GLY A 249 -11.82 -11.62 2.76
N SER A 250 -11.22 -10.65 3.42
CA SER A 250 -11.76 -9.95 4.58
C SER A 250 -13.12 -9.31 4.31
N THR A 251 -14.03 -9.40 5.30
CA THR A 251 -15.31 -8.69 5.30
C THR A 251 -15.16 -7.17 5.27
N ASN A 252 -14.00 -6.62 5.68
CA ASN A 252 -13.70 -5.20 5.53
C ASN A 252 -13.72 -4.75 4.06
N GLY A 253 -13.51 -5.67 3.11
CA GLY A 253 -13.65 -5.40 1.68
C GLY A 253 -15.03 -4.83 1.31
N VAL A 254 -16.09 -5.21 2.02
CA VAL A 254 -17.45 -4.68 1.81
C VAL A 254 -17.56 -3.19 2.13
N MET A 255 -16.81 -2.70 3.12
CA MET A 255 -16.80 -1.29 3.51
C MET A 255 -15.90 -0.44 2.60
N HIS A 256 -14.94 -1.08 1.94
CA HIS A 256 -13.89 -0.42 1.18
C HIS A 256 -14.19 -0.33 -0.31
N LEU A 257 -14.90 -1.30 -0.87
CA LEU A 257 -15.48 -1.27 -2.22
C LEU A 257 -16.76 -0.40 -2.25
#